data_AF-A0A6A6NPD9-F1
#
_entry.id   AF-A0A6A6NPD9-F1
#
_cell.length_a   1.000
_cell.length_b   1.000
_cell.length_c   1.000
_cell.angle_alpha   90.00
_cell.angle_beta   90.00
_cell.angle_gamma   90.00
#
_symmetry.space_group_name_H-M   'P 1'
#
loop_
_entity.id
_entity.type
_entity.pdbx_description
1 polymer ?
#
loop_
_entity_poly.entity_id
_entity_poly.type
_entity_poly.pdbx_seq_one_letter_code
_entity_poly.pdbx_strand_id
1 'polypeptide(L)'
;GVLVGGIGGLLRSSRPGLFAAVSGVQWFALGGTFWATRSMLFRTAIPALPHETPHDKATISALAGGITGGSVAALTRGRANVLPATVMFALFCWAGQSAYNALDARHSEAVVTVPAETAVGPVKKLENAPWWVRAAGSKWSPMKIISDEDYARMLEEKLVVVEADIALLDEKIEEAKSAQALQSSKGTMEKQDSKER
;
A
#
# COMPACT_ATOMS: atom_id res chain seq x y z
N GLY A 1 9.71 1.70 13.52
CA GLY A 1 10.22 2.67 14.51
C GLY A 1 10.04 2.15 15.92
N VAL A 2 8.82 2.26 16.47
CA VAL A 2 8.51 2.06 17.91
C VAL A 2 9.04 0.75 18.50
N LEU A 3 8.82 -0.40 17.86
CA LEU A 3 9.30 -1.70 18.35
C LEU A 3 10.83 -1.78 18.42
N VAL A 4 11.51 -1.38 17.34
CA VAL A 4 12.97 -1.40 17.24
C VAL A 4 13.60 -0.42 18.24
N GLY A 5 13.04 0.78 18.39
CA GLY A 5 13.51 1.75 19.38
C GLY A 5 13.23 1.36 20.83
N GLY A 6 12.15 0.64 21.10
CA GLY A 6 11.86 0.08 22.42
C GLY A 6 12.90 -0.97 22.83
N ILE A 7 13.23 -1.89 21.92
CA ILE A 7 14.27 -2.92 22.14
C ILE A 7 15.65 -2.27 22.29
N GLY A 8 16.00 -1.31 21.43
CA GLY A 8 17.27 -0.58 21.53
C GLY A 8 17.42 0.24 22.81
N GLY A 9 16.33 0.86 23.28
CA GLY A 9 16.28 1.58 24.55
C GLY A 9 16.51 0.66 25.76
N LEU A 10 15.94 -0.55 25.72
CA LEU A 10 16.11 -1.57 26.74
C LEU A 10 17.57 -2.05 26.82
N LEU A 11 18.19 -2.35 25.67
CA LEU A 11 19.59 -2.80 25.60
C LEU A 11 20.61 -1.74 26.04
N ARG A 12 20.29 -0.44 25.87
CA ARG A 12 21.15 0.68 26.26
C ARG A 12 20.93 1.15 27.70
N SER A 13 20.07 0.48 28.49
CA SER A 13 19.67 0.91 29.85
C SER A 13 19.15 2.37 29.91
N SER A 14 18.61 2.86 28.80
CA SER A 14 18.04 4.20 28.68
C SER A 14 16.51 4.12 28.76
N ARG A 15 15.82 5.22 29.10
CA ARG A 15 14.34 5.27 29.18
C ARG A 15 13.68 4.69 27.91
N PRO A 16 13.15 3.44 27.92
CA PRO A 16 12.78 2.72 26.70
C PRO A 16 11.61 3.38 25.96
N GLY A 17 10.69 4.00 26.69
CA GLY A 17 9.55 4.73 26.12
C GLY A 17 9.95 5.95 25.28
N LEU A 18 10.97 6.69 25.69
CA LEU A 18 11.48 7.86 24.95
C LEU A 18 12.15 7.43 23.64
N PHE A 19 12.95 6.38 23.67
CA PHE A 19 13.58 5.83 22.46
C PHE A 19 12.56 5.23 21.49
N ALA A 20 11.53 4.54 22.01
CA ALA A 20 10.43 4.03 21.20
C ALA A 20 9.62 5.17 20.54
N ALA A 21 9.32 6.25 21.28
CA ALA A 21 8.59 7.40 20.76
C ALA A 21 9.40 8.16 19.68
N VAL A 22 10.66 8.50 19.98
CA VAL A 22 11.54 9.24 19.05
C VAL A 22 11.77 8.45 17.77
N SER A 23 12.09 7.15 17.88
CA SER A 23 12.27 6.28 16.71
C SER A 23 10.97 6.07 15.93
N GLY A 24 9.82 6.08 16.59
CA GLY A 24 8.50 6.06 15.96
C GLY A 24 8.28 7.28 15.09
N VAL A 25 8.43 8.47 15.67
CA VAL A 25 8.27 9.77 14.97
C VAL A 25 9.26 9.89 13.82
N GLN A 26 10.52 9.51 14.01
CA GLN A 26 11.53 9.53 12.96
C GLN A 26 11.17 8.61 11.79
N TRP A 27 10.70 7.39 12.05
CA TRP A 27 10.27 6.46 11.00
C TRP A 27 9.01 6.93 10.28
N PHE A 28 8.07 7.53 11.02
CA PHE A 28 6.87 8.09 10.44
C PHE A 28 7.19 9.26 9.51
N ALA A 29 8.07 10.17 9.94
CA ALA A 29 8.51 11.28 9.11
C ALA A 29 9.21 10.78 7.83
N LEU A 30 10.10 9.80 7.94
CA LEU A 30 10.77 9.18 6.79
C LEU A 30 9.78 8.49 5.83
N GLY A 31 8.85 7.70 6.36
CA GLY A 31 7.87 6.97 5.55
C GLY A 31 6.87 7.90 4.86
N GLY A 32 6.35 8.89 5.60
CA GLY A 32 5.37 9.85 5.10
C GLY A 32 5.96 10.76 4.02
N THR A 33 7.17 11.28 4.24
CA THR A 33 7.86 12.09 3.23
C THR A 33 8.17 11.28 1.97
N PHE A 34 8.68 10.05 2.11
CA PHE A 34 8.92 9.17 0.96
C PHE A 34 7.65 8.91 0.15
N TRP A 35 6.57 8.52 0.82
CA TRP A 35 5.30 8.22 0.14
C TRP A 35 4.75 9.45 -0.57
N ALA A 36 4.71 10.61 0.10
CA ALA A 36 4.25 11.87 -0.50
C ALA A 36 5.11 12.29 -1.70
N THR A 37 6.44 12.27 -1.58
CA THR A 37 7.36 12.64 -2.66
C THR A 37 7.24 11.68 -3.85
N ARG A 38 7.17 10.38 -3.59
CA ARG A 38 6.96 9.37 -4.63
C ARG A 38 5.64 9.57 -5.34
N SER A 39 4.53 9.73 -4.62
CA SER A 39 3.20 9.94 -5.19
C SER A 39 3.12 11.23 -6.00
N MET A 40 3.77 12.30 -5.56
CA MET A 40 3.84 13.54 -6.30
C MET A 40 4.63 13.37 -7.60
N LEU A 41 5.81 12.74 -7.54
CA LEU A 41 6.63 12.46 -8.73
C LEU A 41 5.89 11.58 -9.74
N PHE A 42 5.18 10.53 -9.31
CA PHE A 42 4.36 9.73 -10.23
C PHE A 42 3.24 10.57 -10.84
N ARG A 43 2.51 11.38 -10.06
CA ARG A 43 1.43 12.21 -10.59
C ARG A 43 1.92 13.25 -11.61
N THR A 44 3.14 13.75 -11.47
CA THR A 44 3.74 14.72 -12.40
C THR A 44 4.46 14.07 -13.58
N ALA A 45 5.01 12.86 -13.41
CA ALA A 45 5.81 12.17 -14.44
C ALA A 45 4.97 11.23 -15.32
N ILE A 46 3.90 10.63 -14.80
CA ILE A 46 3.00 9.72 -15.57
C ILE A 46 2.35 10.42 -16.78
N PRO A 47 1.92 11.69 -16.73
CA PRO A 47 1.40 12.39 -17.91
C PRO A 47 2.44 12.57 -19.03
N ALA A 48 3.73 12.37 -18.75
CA ALA A 48 4.84 12.62 -19.66
C ALA A 48 5.53 11.33 -20.19
N LEU A 49 5.12 10.14 -19.73
CA LEU A 49 5.77 8.87 -20.09
C LEU A 49 4.84 8.01 -20.98
N PRO A 50 5.17 7.79 -22.27
CA PRO A 50 4.34 7.01 -23.20
C PRO A 50 4.33 5.49 -22.93
N HIS A 51 5.26 4.97 -22.12
CA HIS A 51 5.39 3.55 -21.83
C HIS A 51 6.03 3.34 -20.45
N GLU A 52 5.34 2.67 -19.52
CA GLU A 52 5.86 2.42 -18.18
C GLU A 52 6.97 1.35 -18.21
N THR A 53 8.22 1.75 -18.43
CA THR A 53 9.33 0.79 -18.37
C THR A 53 9.73 0.53 -16.90
N PRO A 54 10.16 -0.70 -16.54
CA PRO A 54 10.64 -1.02 -15.19
C PRO A 54 11.79 -0.10 -14.72
N HIS A 55 12.58 0.40 -15.68
CA HIS A 55 13.68 1.32 -15.42
C HIS A 55 13.19 2.71 -14.95
N ASP A 56 12.08 3.22 -15.52
CA ASP A 56 11.50 4.50 -15.10
C ASP A 56 10.97 4.46 -13.67
N LYS A 57 10.44 3.32 -13.25
CA LYS A 57 10.04 3.11 -11.85
C LYS A 57 11.24 3.17 -10.91
N ALA A 58 12.37 2.58 -11.31
CA ALA A 58 13.59 2.58 -10.51
C ALA A 58 14.20 3.99 -10.38
N THR A 59 14.20 4.79 -11.45
CA THR A 59 14.70 6.17 -11.42
C THR A 59 13.81 7.10 -10.59
N ILE A 60 12.48 6.99 -10.72
CA ILE A 60 11.52 7.74 -9.89
C ILE A 60 11.69 7.38 -8.40
N SER A 61 11.91 6.09 -8.10
CA SER A 61 12.19 5.61 -6.75
C SER A 61 13.47 6.19 -6.18
N ALA A 62 14.54 6.26 -6.99
CA ALA A 62 15.82 6.82 -6.60
C ALA A 62 15.72 8.33 -6.32
N LEU A 63 15.03 9.07 -7.19
CA LEU A 63 14.80 10.51 -7.00
C LEU A 63 13.95 10.79 -5.76
N ALA A 64 12.85 10.05 -5.57
CA ALA A 64 12.02 10.16 -4.37
C ALA A 64 12.82 9.85 -3.09
N GLY A 65 13.62 8.79 -3.13
CA GLY A 65 14.51 8.39 -2.04
C GLY A 65 15.55 9.46 -1.73
N GLY A 66 16.18 10.04 -2.76
CA GLY A 66 17.17 11.10 -2.62
C GLY A 66 16.59 12.38 -2.01
N ILE A 67 15.47 12.87 -2.53
CA ILE A 67 14.78 14.06 -2.00
C ILE A 67 14.36 13.83 -0.54
N THR A 68 13.82 12.66 -0.24
CA THR A 68 13.40 12.29 1.12
C THR A 68 14.58 12.21 2.08
N GLY A 69 15.63 11.48 1.70
CA GLY A 69 16.84 11.29 2.51
C GLY A 69 17.55 12.61 2.79
N GLY A 70 17.68 13.46 1.77
CA GLY A 70 18.25 14.80 1.91
C GLY A 70 17.42 15.71 2.82
N SER A 71 16.09 15.72 2.65
CA SER A 71 15.19 16.55 3.44
C SER A 71 15.16 16.12 4.91
N VAL A 72 15.07 14.83 5.19
CA VAL A 72 15.06 14.33 6.57
C VAL A 72 16.42 14.49 7.23
N ALA A 73 17.53 14.30 6.50
CA ALA A 73 18.86 14.54 7.05
C ALA A 73 19.12 16.03 7.34
N ALA A 74 18.62 16.94 6.50
CA ALA A 74 18.68 18.38 6.77
C ALA A 74 18.00 18.73 8.08
N LEU A 75 16.80 18.18 8.32
CA LEU A 75 15.99 18.47 9.50
C LEU A 75 16.52 17.82 10.78
N THR A 76 17.07 16.62 10.69
CA THR A 76 17.41 15.82 11.90
C THR A 76 18.89 15.82 12.24
N ARG A 77 19.78 16.01 11.25
CA ARG A 77 21.24 15.87 11.40
C ARG A 77 22.03 17.05 10.81
N GLY A 78 21.36 18.06 10.26
CA GLY A 78 21.97 19.27 9.72
C GLY A 78 22.52 19.15 8.29
N ARG A 79 22.92 20.29 7.71
CA ARG A 79 23.27 20.43 6.29
C ARG A 79 24.45 19.55 5.82
N ALA A 80 25.41 19.28 6.70
CA ALA A 80 26.55 18.42 6.38
C ALA A 80 26.16 16.96 6.08
N ASN A 81 25.01 16.51 6.59
CA ASN A 81 24.54 15.14 6.43
C ASN A 81 23.54 14.97 5.28
N VAL A 82 23.22 16.05 4.56
CA VAL A 82 22.25 16.03 3.44
C VAL A 82 22.79 15.23 2.26
N LEU A 83 24.00 15.57 1.81
CA LEU A 83 24.62 14.93 0.65
C LEU A 83 24.78 13.40 0.81
N PRO A 84 25.39 12.89 1.91
CA PRO A 84 25.52 11.44 2.10
C PRO A 84 24.17 10.75 2.25
N ALA A 85 23.18 11.40 2.89
CA ALA A 85 21.85 10.81 3.04
C ALA A 85 21.09 10.72 1.71
N THR A 86 21.14 11.76 0.88
CA THR A 86 20.54 11.75 -0.46
C THR A 86 21.08 10.59 -1.29
N VAL A 87 22.40 10.41 -1.32
CA VAL A 87 23.04 9.34 -2.12
C VAL A 87 22.66 7.96 -1.57
N MET A 88 22.78 7.75 -0.26
CA MET A 88 22.49 6.46 0.35
C MET A 88 21.02 6.06 0.18
N PHE A 89 20.07 6.98 0.41
CA PHE A 89 18.65 6.69 0.24
C PHE A 89 18.27 6.51 -1.23
N ALA A 90 18.86 7.26 -2.16
CA ALA A 90 18.63 7.07 -3.60
C ALA A 90 19.09 5.68 -4.05
N LEU A 91 20.29 5.25 -3.65
CA LEU A 91 20.81 3.92 -3.94
C LEU A 91 19.95 2.82 -3.31
N PHE A 92 19.55 2.99 -2.05
CA PHE A 92 18.70 2.02 -1.35
C PHE A 92 17.33 1.86 -2.02
N CYS A 93 16.69 2.97 -2.41
CA CYS A 93 15.40 2.94 -3.10
C CYS A 93 15.52 2.40 -4.53
N TRP A 94 16.60 2.72 -5.25
CA TRP A 94 16.87 2.14 -6.56
C TRP A 94 17.07 0.62 -6.47
N ALA A 95 17.92 0.16 -5.55
CA ALA A 95 18.17 -1.26 -5.33
C ALA A 95 16.90 -2.00 -4.88
N GLY A 96 16.09 -1.39 -4.01
CA GLY A 96 14.81 -1.94 -3.57
C GLY A 96 13.82 -2.08 -4.73
N GLN A 97 13.70 -1.06 -5.59
CA GLN A 97 12.83 -1.12 -6.76
C GLN A 97 13.36 -2.11 -7.81
N SER A 98 14.67 -2.20 -8.02
CA SER A 98 15.29 -3.19 -8.93
C SER A 98 15.09 -4.62 -8.43
N ALA A 99 15.22 -4.86 -7.13
CA ALA A 99 14.94 -6.16 -6.51
C ALA A 99 13.46 -6.53 -6.66
N TYR A 100 12.55 -5.56 -6.44
CA TYR A 100 11.13 -5.76 -6.66
C TYR A 100 10.84 -6.11 -8.12
N ASN A 101 11.35 -5.33 -9.07
CA ASN A 101 11.17 -5.57 -10.51
C ASN A 101 11.75 -6.92 -10.96
N ALA A 102 12.87 -7.37 -10.37
CA ALA A 102 13.46 -8.68 -10.67
C ALA A 102 12.65 -9.84 -10.09
N LEU A 103 12.04 -9.67 -8.92
CA LEU A 103 11.10 -10.64 -8.37
C LEU A 103 9.80 -10.66 -9.18
N ASP A 104 9.30 -9.49 -9.58
CA ASP A 104 8.09 -9.34 -10.39
C ASP A 104 8.27 -9.99 -11.77
N ALA A 105 9.40 -9.74 -12.44
CA ALA A 105 9.75 -10.38 -13.71
C ALA A 105 9.81 -11.91 -13.61
N ARG A 106 10.31 -12.47 -12.50
CA ARG A 106 10.32 -13.91 -12.25
C ARG A 106 8.93 -14.51 -12.04
N HIS A 107 7.97 -13.71 -11.54
CA HIS A 107 6.57 -14.13 -11.47
C HIS A 107 5.89 -13.98 -12.84
N SER A 108 6.15 -12.91 -13.59
CA SER A 108 5.58 -12.71 -14.94
C SER A 108 6.09 -13.74 -15.96
N GLU A 109 7.35 -14.19 -15.88
CA GLU A 109 7.91 -15.22 -16.77
C GLU A 109 7.28 -16.61 -16.52
N ALA A 110 6.81 -16.86 -15.29
CA ALA A 110 6.00 -18.03 -14.95
C ALA A 110 4.56 -17.95 -15.48
N VAL A 111 4.06 -16.76 -15.82
CA VAL A 111 2.71 -16.54 -16.38
C VAL A 111 2.68 -16.71 -17.91
N VAL A 112 3.76 -16.39 -18.63
CA VAL A 112 3.79 -16.41 -20.10
C VAL A 112 4.03 -17.81 -20.69
N THR A 113 4.50 -18.78 -19.90
CA THR A 113 4.95 -20.10 -20.41
C THR A 113 4.08 -21.29 -20.03
N VAL A 114 2.90 -21.08 -19.42
CA VAL A 114 1.99 -22.18 -19.07
C VAL A 114 0.82 -22.25 -20.09
N PRO A 115 0.87 -23.14 -21.10
CA PRO A 115 -0.30 -23.46 -21.90
C PRO A 115 -1.39 -24.06 -21.00
N ALA A 116 -2.61 -23.57 -21.21
CA ALA A 116 -3.80 -23.70 -20.36
C ALA A 116 -4.39 -25.11 -20.19
N GLU A 117 -3.63 -26.20 -20.36
CA GLU A 117 -4.22 -27.55 -20.43
C GLU A 117 -3.63 -28.62 -19.48
N THR A 118 -2.70 -28.32 -18.57
CA THR A 118 -2.08 -29.40 -17.75
C THR A 118 -1.88 -29.17 -16.25
N ALA A 119 -2.57 -28.22 -15.62
CA ALA A 119 -2.45 -27.98 -14.18
C ALA A 119 -3.62 -28.56 -13.36
N VAL A 120 -3.97 -29.83 -13.57
CA VAL A 120 -4.76 -30.59 -12.60
C VAL A 120 -3.84 -31.02 -11.46
N GLY A 121 -3.86 -30.31 -10.33
CA GLY A 121 -3.56 -30.92 -9.03
C GLY A 121 -2.56 -30.17 -8.10
N PRO A 122 -2.69 -30.40 -6.78
CA PRO A 122 -2.31 -29.45 -5.75
C PRO A 122 -0.85 -29.60 -5.26
N VAL A 123 -0.25 -28.47 -4.82
CA VAL A 123 0.83 -28.38 -3.80
C VAL A 123 2.09 -29.25 -4.01
N LYS A 124 2.46 -29.63 -5.25
CA LYS A 124 3.66 -30.46 -5.49
C LYS A 124 4.98 -29.70 -5.72
N LYS A 125 5.00 -28.36 -5.72
CA LYS A 125 6.22 -27.57 -6.01
C LYS A 125 6.93 -26.96 -4.78
N LEU A 126 6.64 -27.39 -3.54
CA LEU A 126 7.35 -26.87 -2.35
C LEU A 126 8.65 -27.61 -1.98
N GLU A 127 8.94 -28.78 -2.56
CA GLU A 127 10.12 -29.58 -2.16
C GLU A 127 11.45 -28.95 -2.60
N ASN A 128 11.46 -28.26 -3.74
CA ASN A 128 12.65 -27.61 -4.31
C ASN A 128 12.65 -26.07 -4.15
N ALA A 129 11.72 -25.53 -3.36
CA ALA A 129 11.64 -24.09 -3.13
C ALA A 129 12.74 -23.63 -2.16
N PRO A 130 13.37 -22.46 -2.40
CA PRO A 130 14.36 -21.92 -1.49
C PRO A 130 13.77 -21.68 -0.09
N TRP A 131 14.61 -21.79 0.95
CA TRP A 131 14.19 -21.85 2.36
C TRP A 131 13.27 -20.70 2.81
N TRP A 132 13.42 -19.51 2.22
CA TRP A 132 12.58 -18.35 2.51
C TRP A 132 11.15 -18.48 1.97
N VAL A 133 10.96 -19.13 0.82
CA VAL A 133 9.61 -19.44 0.26
C VAL A 133 8.91 -20.46 1.16
N ARG A 134 9.66 -21.44 1.67
CA ARG A 134 9.15 -22.43 2.63
C ARG A 134 8.79 -21.80 3.97
N ALA A 135 9.58 -20.84 4.44
CA ALA A 135 9.27 -20.07 5.64
C ALA A 135 8.02 -19.19 5.45
N ALA A 136 7.87 -18.54 4.29
CA ALA A 136 6.71 -17.70 3.96
C ALA A 136 5.41 -18.50 3.72
N GLY A 137 5.51 -19.75 3.24
CA GLY A 137 4.37 -20.68 3.15
C GLY A 137 4.01 -21.38 4.45
N SER A 138 4.75 -21.14 5.54
CA SER A 138 4.49 -21.74 6.85
C SER A 138 3.28 -21.12 7.52
N LYS A 139 2.58 -21.90 8.36
CA LYS A 139 1.42 -21.45 9.16
C LYS A 139 1.71 -20.28 10.11
N TRP A 140 3.00 -19.96 10.31
CA TRP A 140 3.49 -18.88 11.16
C TRP A 140 3.80 -17.59 10.39
N SER A 141 3.66 -17.59 9.06
CA SER A 141 3.84 -16.39 8.25
C SER A 141 2.52 -15.61 8.19
N PRO A 142 2.50 -14.33 8.61
CA PRO A 142 1.34 -13.45 8.43
C PRO A 142 1.10 -13.09 6.95
N MET A 143 2.02 -13.45 6.05
CA MET A 143 1.88 -13.28 4.60
C MET A 143 1.67 -14.64 3.94
N LYS A 144 0.54 -14.82 3.25
CA LYS A 144 0.19 -16.05 2.53
C LYS A 144 0.67 -15.94 1.08
N ILE A 145 1.47 -16.89 0.63
CA ILE A 145 1.75 -17.08 -0.80
C ILE A 145 0.54 -17.79 -1.41
N ILE A 146 -0.09 -17.16 -2.39
CA ILE A 146 -1.24 -17.67 -3.13
C ILE A 146 -0.82 -17.91 -4.58
N SER A 147 -1.36 -18.94 -5.24
CA SER A 147 -1.22 -19.09 -6.70
C SER A 147 -2.17 -18.13 -7.42
N ASP A 148 -1.97 -17.96 -8.72
CA ASP A 148 -2.76 -17.03 -9.53
C ASP A 148 -4.24 -17.44 -9.59
N GLU A 149 -4.55 -18.74 -9.66
CA GLU A 149 -5.94 -19.22 -9.60
C GLU A 149 -6.55 -18.99 -8.20
N ASP A 150 -5.77 -19.18 -7.14
CA ASP A 150 -6.20 -18.88 -5.77
C ASP A 150 -6.47 -17.38 -5.57
N TYR A 151 -5.68 -16.53 -6.24
CA TYR A 151 -5.88 -15.09 -6.25
C TYR A 151 -7.12 -14.68 -7.04
N ALA A 152 -7.30 -15.23 -8.25
CA ALA A 152 -8.49 -14.99 -9.08
C ALA A 152 -9.77 -15.39 -8.32
N ARG A 153 -9.79 -16.57 -7.71
CA ARG A 153 -10.89 -17.03 -6.86
C ARG A 153 -11.15 -16.11 -5.68
N MET A 154 -10.10 -15.63 -5.00
CA MET A 154 -10.26 -14.67 -3.90
C MET A 154 -10.84 -13.33 -4.39
N LEU A 155 -10.47 -12.88 -5.59
CA LEU A 155 -11.02 -11.68 -6.19
C LEU A 155 -12.49 -11.85 -6.55
N GLU A 156 -12.87 -13.00 -7.11
CA GLU A 156 -14.27 -13.34 -7.39
C GLU A 156 -15.11 -13.38 -6.11
N GLU A 157 -14.61 -14.04 -5.05
CA GLU A 157 -15.28 -14.04 -3.75
C GLU A 157 -15.47 -12.62 -3.20
N LYS A 158 -14.47 -11.76 -3.32
CA LYS A 158 -14.57 -10.35 -2.89
C LYS A 158 -15.51 -9.53 -3.76
N LEU A 159 -15.58 -9.81 -5.06
CA LEU A 159 -16.48 -9.13 -5.98
C LEU A 159 -17.93 -9.37 -5.57
N VAL A 160 -18.30 -10.62 -5.27
CA VAL A 160 -19.65 -10.98 -4.82
C VAL A 160 -20.03 -10.25 -3.52
N VAL A 161 -19.10 -10.14 -2.57
CA VAL A 161 -19.33 -9.38 -1.32
C VAL A 161 -19.59 -7.90 -1.61
N VAL A 162 -18.78 -7.30 -2.49
CA VAL A 162 -18.95 -5.88 -2.86
C VAL A 162 -20.26 -5.65 -3.60
N GLU A 163 -20.66 -6.55 -4.51
CA GLU A 163 -21.94 -6.48 -5.21
C GLU A 163 -23.13 -6.56 -4.24
N ALA A 164 -23.05 -7.43 -3.23
CA ALA A 164 -24.07 -7.52 -2.18
C ALA A 164 -24.14 -6.23 -1.34
N ASP A 165 -22.99 -5.64 -0.99
CA ASP A 165 -22.95 -4.37 -0.26
C ASP A 165 -23.53 -3.22 -1.08
N ILE A 166 -23.31 -3.20 -2.40
CA ILE A 166 -23.91 -2.22 -3.31
C ILE A 166 -25.44 -2.35 -3.30
N ALA A 167 -25.97 -3.58 -3.39
CA ALA A 167 -27.41 -3.81 -3.35
C ALA A 167 -28.06 -3.33 -2.03
N LEU A 168 -27.40 -3.57 -0.89
CA LEU A 168 -27.85 -3.07 0.41
C LEU A 168 -27.79 -1.54 0.52
N LEU A 169 -26.82 -0.90 -0.14
CA LEU A 169 -26.71 0.55 -0.18
C LEU A 169 -27.79 1.17 -1.07
N ASP A 170 -28.12 0.56 -2.20
CA ASP A 170 -29.19 1.01 -3.08
C ASP A 170 -30.55 1.01 -2.36
N GLU A 171 -30.85 -0.04 -1.59
CA GLU A 171 -32.06 -0.12 -0.75
C GLU A 171 -32.11 1.03 0.28
N LYS A 172 -30.99 1.29 0.97
CA LYS A 172 -30.89 2.41 1.94
C LYS A 172 -31.02 3.78 1.28
N ILE A 173 -30.53 3.95 0.06
CA ILE A 173 -30.68 5.20 -0.70
C ILE A 173 -32.15 5.42 -1.09
N GLU A 174 -32.86 4.36 -1.47
CA GLU A 174 -34.28 4.43 -1.80
C GLU A 174 -35.14 4.75 -0.56
N GLU A 175 -34.84 4.13 0.58
CA GLU A 175 -35.46 4.45 1.87
C GLU A 175 -35.19 5.91 2.29
N ALA A 176 -33.95 6.39 2.16
CA ALA A 176 -33.60 7.77 2.47
C ALA A 176 -34.32 8.78 1.55
N LYS A 177 -34.44 8.47 0.25
CA LYS A 177 -35.17 9.31 -0.72
C LYS A 177 -36.67 9.35 -0.42
N SER A 178 -37.28 8.20 -0.10
CA SER A 178 -38.71 8.14 0.23
C SER A 178 -39.02 8.85 1.55
N ALA A 179 -38.16 8.71 2.57
CA ALA A 179 -38.26 9.47 3.82
C ALA A 179 -38.13 10.99 3.58
N GLN A 180 -37.20 11.41 2.72
CA GLN A 180 -37.03 12.83 2.36
C GLN A 180 -38.22 13.39 1.57
N ALA A 181 -38.81 12.59 0.68
CA ALA A 181 -40.01 12.95 -0.08
C ALA A 181 -41.24 13.09 0.85
N LEU A 182 -41.41 12.18 1.81
CA LEU A 182 -42.46 12.25 2.83
C LEU A 182 -42.32 13.49 3.73
N GLN A 183 -41.10 13.84 4.15
CA GLN A 183 -40.85 15.05 4.92
C GLN A 183 -41.12 16.33 4.12
N SER A 184 -40.73 16.35 2.83
CA SER A 184 -40.97 17.49 1.95
C SER A 184 -42.47 17.71 1.67
N SER A 185 -43.25 16.62 1.56
CA SER A 185 -44.72 16.68 1.41
C SER A 185 -45.40 17.20 2.68
N LYS A 186 -45.01 16.71 3.87
CA LYS A 186 -45.54 17.20 5.15
C LYS A 186 -45.29 18.69 5.38
N GLY A 187 -44.07 19.17 5.10
CA GLY A 187 -43.75 20.60 5.23
C GLY A 187 -44.46 21.52 4.22
N THR A 188 -44.98 20.96 3.12
CA THR A 188 -45.78 21.71 2.13
C THR A 188 -47.25 21.79 2.56
N MET A 189 -47.81 20.69 3.08
CA MET A 189 -49.17 20.64 3.63
C MET A 189 -49.35 21.56 4.85
N GLU A 190 -48.37 21.60 5.75
CA GLU A 190 -48.41 22.42 6.97
C GLU A 190 -48.35 23.93 6.68
N LYS A 191 -47.67 24.32 5.59
CA LYS A 191 -47.63 25.71 5.10
C LYS A 191 -48.92 26.15 4.40
N GLN A 192 -49.68 25.20 3.86
CA GLN A 192 -50.93 25.48 3.16
C GLN A 192 -52.08 25.65 4.17
N ASP A 193 -52.14 24.81 5.19
CA ASP A 193 -53.13 24.90 6.28
C ASP A 193 -52.94 26.16 7.17
N SER A 194 -51.70 26.66 7.27
CA SER A 194 -51.40 27.94 7.95
C SER A 194 -51.74 29.19 7.12
N LYS A 195 -52.06 29.05 5.83
CA LYS A 195 -52.44 30.17 4.93
C LYS A 195 -53.96 30.31 4.77
N GLU A 196 -54.73 29.28 5.12
CA GLU A 196 -56.20 29.26 5.03
C GLU A 196 -56.90 29.60 6.36
N ARG A 197 -56.14 29.87 7.44
CA ARG A 197 -56.64 30.42 8.72
C ARG A 197 -56.26 31.88 8.87
#